data_AF-M0IZ70-F1
#
_entry.id   AF-M0IZ70-F1
#
_cell.length_a   1.000
_cell.length_b   1.000
_cell.length_c   1.000
_cell.angle_alpha   90.00
_cell.angle_beta   90.00
_cell.angle_gamma   90.00
#
_symmetry.space_group_name_H-M   'P 1'
#
loop_
_entity.id
_entity.type
_entity.pdbx_description
1 polymer ?
#
loop_
_entity_poly.entity_id
_entity_poly.type
_entity_poly.pdbx_seq_one_letter_code
_entity_poly.pdbx_strand_id
1 'polypeptide(L)'
;MSSSIRSLTKDFAALFSSLVLLGPLTLGLLVLAGRIVADPIGIAIPDALGTIGFSVAALLALWLALEGAMVQRHGLEAMDRGGSFQRAARYLLVTVTTLAGVIVSVRFLALSLPWAFETQNTPAQILGVLLVAAVVAALYRTLTAARDGYNSEH
;
A
#
# COMPACT_ATOMS: atom_id res chain seq x y z
N MET A 1 -2.71 34.74 14.60
CA MET A 1 -3.49 33.54 14.20
C MET A 1 -3.49 32.54 15.35
N SER A 2 -4.66 32.13 15.82
CA SER A 2 -4.83 31.28 17.01
C SER A 2 -4.24 29.87 16.80
N SER A 3 -3.61 29.32 17.85
CA SER A 3 -3.09 27.94 17.92
C SER A 3 -4.12 26.89 17.46
N SER A 4 -5.41 27.14 17.74
CA SER A 4 -6.53 26.27 17.36
C SER A 4 -6.72 26.16 15.84
N ILE A 5 -6.56 27.27 15.09
CA ILE A 5 -6.72 27.29 13.63
C ILE A 5 -5.57 26.52 12.96
N ARG A 6 -4.35 26.65 13.48
CA ARG A 6 -3.18 25.92 12.96
C ARG A 6 -3.30 24.40 13.18
N SER A 7 -3.89 23.98 14.30
CA SER A 7 -4.20 22.57 14.58
C SER A 7 -5.22 22.00 13.59
N LEU A 8 -6.34 22.70 13.39
CA LEU A 8 -7.41 22.28 12.48
C LEU A 8 -6.92 22.15 11.03
N THR A 9 -6.10 23.08 10.55
CA THR A 9 -5.54 23.01 9.19
C THR A 9 -4.60 21.81 9.01
N LYS A 10 -3.80 21.48 10.04
CA LYS A 10 -2.89 20.31 9.98
C LYS A 10 -3.68 19.00 9.97
N ASP A 11 -4.72 18.90 10.78
CA ASP A 11 -5.58 17.72 10.85
C ASP A 11 -6.34 17.49 9.53
N PHE A 12 -6.89 18.56 8.96
CA PHE A 12 -7.55 18.50 7.65
C PHE A 12 -6.57 18.11 6.54
N ALA A 13 -5.36 18.68 6.53
CA ALA A 13 -4.36 18.37 5.51
C ALA A 13 -3.89 16.90 5.57
N ALA A 14 -3.68 16.34 6.76
CA ALA A 14 -3.30 14.94 6.93
C ALA A 14 -4.42 13.99 6.49
N LEU A 15 -5.67 14.28 6.89
CA LEU A 15 -6.83 13.51 6.45
C LEU A 15 -7.03 13.60 4.95
N PHE A 16 -7.04 14.81 4.39
CA PHE A 16 -7.24 15.02 2.95
C PHE A 16 -6.14 14.36 2.12
N SER A 17 -4.87 14.54 2.50
CA SER A 17 -3.72 13.90 1.85
C SER A 17 -3.87 12.38 1.84
N SER A 18 -4.16 11.78 3.00
CA SER A 18 -4.31 10.34 3.09
C SER A 18 -5.54 9.81 2.35
N LEU A 19 -6.68 10.50 2.44
CA LEU A 19 -7.91 10.04 1.79
C LEU A 19 -7.86 10.17 0.26
N VAL A 20 -7.21 11.22 -0.24
CA VAL A 20 -7.08 11.47 -1.69
C VAL A 20 -5.95 10.66 -2.32
N LEU A 21 -4.83 10.48 -1.61
CA LEU A 21 -3.65 9.78 -2.16
C LEU A 21 -3.64 8.29 -1.78
N LEU A 22 -3.73 7.97 -0.48
CA LEU A 22 -3.65 6.58 -0.02
C LEU A 22 -4.93 5.79 -0.31
N GLY A 23 -6.11 6.38 -0.13
CA GLY A 23 -7.39 5.67 -0.33
C GLY A 23 -7.53 5.04 -1.73
N PRO A 24 -7.54 5.84 -2.82
CA PRO A 24 -7.64 5.33 -4.18
C PRO A 24 -6.50 4.40 -4.57
N LEU A 25 -5.26 4.71 -4.15
CA LEU A 25 -4.10 3.87 -4.40
C LEU A 25 -4.28 2.48 -3.78
N THR A 26 -4.68 2.44 -2.50
CA THR A 26 -4.90 1.19 -1.75
C THR A 26 -5.99 0.36 -2.40
N LEU A 27 -7.11 0.99 -2.76
CA LEU A 27 -8.21 0.32 -3.46
C LEU A 27 -7.72 -0.30 -4.78
N GLY A 28 -7.01 0.49 -5.59
CA GLY A 28 -6.45 0.03 -6.86
C GLY A 28 -5.50 -1.15 -6.68
N LEU A 29 -4.60 -1.09 -5.70
CA LEU A 29 -3.66 -2.16 -5.40
C LEU A 29 -4.37 -3.44 -4.97
N LEU A 30 -5.34 -3.37 -4.06
CA LEU A 30 -6.07 -4.54 -3.57
C LEU A 30 -6.88 -5.21 -4.68
N VAL A 31 -7.62 -4.43 -5.47
CA VAL A 31 -8.43 -4.95 -6.58
C VAL A 31 -7.55 -5.56 -7.66
N LEU A 32 -6.47 -4.86 -8.05
CA LEU A 32 -5.59 -5.33 -9.11
C LEU A 32 -4.79 -6.56 -8.67
N ALA A 33 -4.27 -6.58 -7.44
CA ALA A 33 -3.60 -7.77 -6.88
C ALA A 33 -4.55 -8.97 -6.84
N GLY A 34 -5.80 -8.78 -6.40
CA GLY A 34 -6.81 -9.84 -6.40
C GLY A 34 -7.05 -10.43 -7.79
N ARG A 35 -7.13 -9.59 -8.82
CA ARG A 35 -7.25 -10.05 -10.22
C ARG A 35 -5.99 -10.78 -10.70
N ILE A 36 -4.81 -10.26 -10.42
CA ILE A 36 -3.53 -10.88 -10.82
C ILE A 36 -3.37 -12.27 -10.20
N VAL A 37 -3.82 -12.46 -8.95
CA VAL A 37 -3.74 -13.76 -8.26
C VAL A 37 -4.80 -14.75 -8.75
N ALA A 38 -6.00 -14.29 -9.07
CA ALA A 38 -7.09 -15.15 -9.55
C ALA A 38 -6.90 -15.64 -11.00
N ASP A 39 -6.32 -14.80 -11.86
CA ASP A 39 -6.10 -15.06 -13.30
C ASP A 39 -5.37 -16.40 -13.58
N PRO A 40 -4.22 -16.73 -12.97
CA PRO A 40 -3.52 -17.99 -13.23
C PRO A 40 -4.25 -19.24 -12.71
N ILE A 41 -5.22 -19.09 -11.80
CA ILE A 41 -6.00 -20.20 -11.22
C ILE A 41 -7.26 -20.46 -12.06
N GLY A 42 -7.51 -19.66 -13.11
CA GLY A 42 -8.70 -19.77 -13.96
C GLY A 42 -10.01 -19.45 -13.23
N ILE A 43 -9.93 -18.78 -12.08
CA ILE A 43 -11.10 -18.41 -11.28
C ILE A 43 -11.68 -17.13 -11.89
N ALA A 44 -12.67 -17.29 -12.75
CA ALA A 44 -13.53 -16.19 -13.15
C ALA A 44 -14.34 -15.77 -11.93
N ILE A 45 -14.04 -14.61 -11.36
CA ILE A 45 -14.77 -14.06 -10.21
C ILE A 45 -16.17 -13.66 -10.71
N PRO A 46 -17.26 -14.34 -10.28
CA PRO A 46 -18.61 -13.95 -10.65
C PRO A 46 -18.91 -12.52 -10.25
N ASP A 47 -19.73 -11.79 -11.02
CA ASP A 47 -20.00 -10.35 -10.80
C ASP A 47 -20.43 -10.02 -9.37
N ALA A 48 -21.21 -10.89 -8.73
CA ALA A 48 -21.62 -10.71 -7.33
C ALA A 48 -20.41 -10.80 -6.36
N LEU A 49 -19.51 -11.76 -6.55
CA LEU A 49 -18.29 -11.88 -5.74
C LEU A 49 -17.29 -10.77 -6.08
N GLY A 50 -17.25 -10.29 -7.32
CA GLY A 50 -16.45 -9.14 -7.73
C GLY A 50 -16.94 -7.85 -7.06
N THR A 51 -18.25 -7.68 -6.94
CA THR A 51 -18.87 -6.54 -6.25
C THR A 51 -18.58 -6.58 -4.75
N ILE A 52 -18.77 -7.75 -4.10
CA ILE A 52 -18.44 -7.92 -2.68
C ILE A 52 -16.96 -7.68 -2.43
N GLY A 53 -16.07 -8.25 -3.26
CA GLY A 53 -14.64 -8.05 -3.17
C GLY A 53 -14.23 -6.58 -3.32
N PHE A 54 -14.85 -5.86 -4.26
CA PHE A 54 -14.65 -4.42 -4.42
C PHE A 54 -15.11 -3.63 -3.20
N SER A 55 -16.29 -3.93 -2.64
CA SER A 55 -16.78 -3.27 -1.43
C SER A 55 -15.87 -3.51 -0.23
N VAL A 56 -15.39 -4.74 -0.06
CA VAL A 56 -14.40 -5.08 0.99
C VAL A 56 -13.10 -4.31 0.76
N ALA A 57 -12.57 -4.29 -0.46
CA ALA A 57 -11.37 -3.53 -0.79
C ALA A 57 -11.54 -2.03 -0.55
N ALA A 58 -12.71 -1.46 -0.84
CA ALA A 58 -13.02 -0.06 -0.59
C ALA A 58 -13.07 0.26 0.91
N LEU A 59 -13.66 -0.61 1.73
CA LEU A 59 -13.66 -0.46 3.19
C LEU A 59 -12.24 -0.56 3.77
N LEU A 60 -11.45 -1.52 3.30
CA LEU A 60 -10.04 -1.68 3.71
C LEU A 60 -9.19 -0.48 3.29
N ALA A 61 -9.42 0.06 2.09
CA ALA A 61 -8.74 1.24 1.59
C ALA A 61 -9.08 2.50 2.41
N LEU A 62 -10.35 2.69 2.75
CA LEU A 62 -10.78 3.78 3.61
C LEU A 62 -10.17 3.63 5.01
N TRP A 63 -10.16 2.41 5.56
CA TRP A 63 -9.53 2.15 6.85
C TRP A 63 -8.03 2.46 6.80
N LEU A 64 -7.30 2.00 5.77
CA LEU A 64 -5.87 2.29 5.65
C LEU A 64 -5.61 3.80 5.47
N ALA A 65 -6.45 4.52 4.74
CA ALA A 65 -6.34 5.97 4.63
C ALA A 65 -6.52 6.66 5.99
N LEU A 66 -7.44 6.19 6.83
CA LEU A 66 -7.60 6.71 8.18
C LEU A 66 -6.38 6.41 9.07
N GLU A 67 -5.84 5.18 9.01
CA GLU A 67 -4.62 4.85 9.76
C GLU A 67 -3.40 5.64 9.26
N GLY A 68 -3.27 5.85 7.94
CA GLY A 68 -2.23 6.70 7.35
C GLY A 68 -2.29 8.14 7.86
N ALA A 69 -3.50 8.71 7.98
CA ALA A 69 -3.68 10.05 8.55
C ALA A 69 -3.30 10.10 10.04
N MET A 70 -3.65 9.06 10.80
CA MET A 70 -3.28 8.94 12.23
C MET A 70 -1.77 8.82 12.42
N VAL A 71 -1.09 8.05 11.58
CA VAL A 71 0.39 7.92 11.61
C VAL A 71 1.07 9.23 11.21
N GLN A 72 0.57 9.94 10.20
CA GLN A 72 1.10 11.27 9.83
C GLN A 72 0.97 12.29 10.97
N ARG A 73 -0.06 12.15 11.81
CA ARG A 73 -0.34 13.09 12.90
C ARG A 73 0.40 12.75 14.19
N HIS A 74 0.39 11.49 14.58
CA HIS A 74 0.81 11.02 15.90
C HIS A 74 2.05 10.12 15.87
N GLY A 75 2.63 9.89 14.68
CA GLY A 75 3.74 8.97 14.51
C GLY A 75 3.32 7.51 14.52
N LEU A 76 4.29 6.61 14.44
CA LEU A 76 4.05 5.16 14.31
C LEU A 76 3.43 4.54 15.57
N GLU A 77 3.59 5.15 16.74
CA GLU A 77 2.94 4.72 18.00
C GLU A 77 1.41 4.68 17.88
N ALA A 78 0.82 5.43 16.94
CA ALA A 78 -0.59 5.38 16.63
C ALA A 78 -1.08 4.00 16.14
N MET A 79 -0.17 3.13 15.69
CA MET A 79 -0.47 1.75 15.29
C MET A 79 -0.81 0.87 16.51
N ASP A 80 -0.21 1.16 17.66
CA ASP A 80 -0.29 0.35 18.88
C ASP A 80 -1.51 0.67 19.76
N ARG A 81 -2.32 1.67 19.38
CA ARG A 81 -3.47 2.11 20.18
C ARG A 81 -4.59 1.04 20.26
N GLY A 82 -5.25 0.94 21.41
CA GLY A 82 -6.43 0.06 21.60
C GLY A 82 -6.08 -1.38 22.00
N GLY A 83 -7.05 -2.28 21.89
CA GLY A 83 -6.91 -3.68 22.32
C GLY A 83 -6.05 -4.53 21.39
N SER A 84 -5.61 -5.70 21.87
CA SER A 84 -4.76 -6.65 21.11
C SER A 84 -5.30 -7.01 19.73
N PHE A 85 -6.62 -7.22 19.63
CA PHE A 85 -7.29 -7.52 18.36
C PHE A 85 -7.25 -6.35 17.37
N GLN A 86 -7.46 -5.11 17.84
CA GLN A 86 -7.43 -3.93 16.98
C GLN A 86 -6.01 -3.65 16.47
N ARG A 87 -5.01 -3.82 17.35
CA ARG A 87 -3.60 -3.74 16.98
C ARG A 87 -3.26 -4.77 15.89
N ALA A 88 -3.60 -6.04 16.11
CA ALA A 88 -3.38 -7.10 15.15
C ALA A 88 -4.06 -6.83 13.79
N ALA A 89 -5.31 -6.36 13.80
CA ALA A 89 -6.06 -6.04 12.58
C ALA A 89 -5.37 -4.95 11.75
N ARG A 90 -4.83 -3.89 12.38
CA ARG A 90 -4.13 -2.84 11.65
C ARG A 90 -2.79 -3.31 11.07
N TYR A 91 -2.02 -4.07 11.82
CA TYR A 91 -0.77 -4.65 11.30
C TYR A 91 -1.05 -5.61 10.14
N LEU A 92 -2.10 -6.43 10.24
CA LEU A 92 -2.53 -7.31 9.16
C LEU A 92 -2.94 -6.50 7.94
N LEU A 93 -3.73 -5.43 8.11
CA LEU A 93 -4.16 -4.55 7.04
C LEU A 93 -2.95 -3.93 6.30
N VAL A 94 -1.99 -3.38 7.04
CA VAL A 94 -0.76 -2.81 6.46
C VAL A 94 0.03 -3.89 5.70
N THR A 95 0.16 -5.08 6.28
CA THR A 95 0.88 -6.21 5.68
C THR A 95 0.21 -6.65 4.37
N VAL A 96 -1.10 -6.89 4.37
CA VAL A 96 -1.87 -7.30 3.19
C VAL A 96 -1.76 -6.26 2.09
N THR A 97 -1.86 -4.97 2.44
CA THR A 97 -1.75 -3.91 1.44
C THR A 97 -0.35 -3.81 0.85
N THR A 98 0.68 -3.97 1.69
CA THR A 98 2.07 -3.98 1.25
C THR A 98 2.32 -5.14 0.29
N LEU A 99 1.80 -6.33 0.60
CA LEU A 99 1.88 -7.50 -0.29
C LEU A 99 1.15 -7.26 -1.62
N ALA A 100 -0.05 -6.66 -1.59
CA ALA A 100 -0.77 -6.30 -2.80
C ALA A 100 0.04 -5.33 -3.68
N GLY A 101 0.69 -4.33 -3.07
CA GLY A 101 1.63 -3.44 -3.74
C GLY A 101 2.77 -4.19 -4.44
N VAL A 102 3.43 -5.10 -3.72
CA VAL A 102 4.53 -5.91 -4.27
C VAL A 102 4.07 -6.77 -5.45
N ILE A 103 2.92 -7.44 -5.33
CA ILE A 103 2.36 -8.28 -6.41
C ILE A 103 2.12 -7.44 -7.67
N VAL A 104 1.49 -6.28 -7.52
CA VAL A 104 1.21 -5.37 -8.64
C VAL A 104 2.50 -4.86 -9.25
N SER A 105 3.48 -4.41 -8.45
CA SER A 105 4.77 -3.93 -8.95
C SER A 105 5.54 -5.01 -9.72
N VAL A 106 5.61 -6.23 -9.19
CA VAL A 106 6.30 -7.34 -9.86
C VAL A 106 5.61 -7.69 -11.17
N ARG A 107 4.28 -7.80 -11.19
CA ARG A 107 3.53 -8.08 -12.42
C ARG A 107 3.68 -6.97 -13.45
N PHE A 108 3.65 -5.70 -13.01
CA PHE A 108 3.89 -4.56 -13.89
C PHE A 108 5.28 -4.62 -14.52
N LEU A 109 6.32 -4.88 -13.72
CA LEU A 109 7.69 -5.01 -14.22
C LEU A 109 7.84 -6.19 -15.19
N ALA A 110 7.23 -7.34 -14.88
CA ALA A 110 7.27 -8.52 -15.73
C ALA A 110 6.62 -8.30 -17.11
N LEU A 111 5.61 -7.42 -17.21
CA LEU A 111 4.95 -7.10 -18.46
C LEU A 111 5.60 -5.92 -19.21
N SER A 112 6.01 -4.88 -18.47
CA SER A 112 6.50 -3.63 -19.04
C SER A 112 7.97 -3.70 -19.49
N LEU A 113 8.84 -4.41 -18.76
CA LEU A 113 10.26 -4.48 -19.10
C LEU A 113 10.50 -5.18 -20.45
N PRO A 114 9.95 -6.38 -20.73
CA PRO A 114 10.13 -7.02 -22.02
C PRO A 114 9.68 -6.14 -23.18
N TRP A 115 8.48 -5.55 -23.06
CA TRP A 115 7.95 -4.60 -24.04
C TRP A 115 8.87 -3.39 -24.25
N ALA A 116 9.40 -2.80 -23.19
CA ALA A 116 10.29 -1.65 -23.27
C ALA A 116 11.61 -1.98 -23.97
N PHE A 117 12.13 -3.20 -23.79
CA PHE A 117 13.32 -3.68 -24.49
C PHE A 117 13.02 -4.03 -25.95
N GLU A 118 11.91 -4.70 -26.23
CA GLU A 118 11.47 -5.05 -27.59
C GLU A 118 11.25 -3.81 -28.46
N THR A 119 10.64 -2.77 -27.90
CA THR A 119 10.34 -1.52 -28.62
C THR A 119 11.49 -0.51 -28.63
N GLN A 120 12.64 -0.83 -28.02
CA GLN A 120 13.78 0.09 -27.83
C GLN A 120 13.39 1.45 -27.24
N ASN A 121 12.36 1.47 -26.39
CA ASN A 121 11.85 2.69 -25.80
C ASN A 121 12.73 3.09 -24.60
N THR A 122 13.78 3.85 -24.86
CA THR A 122 14.78 4.30 -23.87
C THR A 122 14.17 4.91 -22.59
N PRO A 123 13.20 5.86 -22.64
CA PRO A 123 12.62 6.39 -21.41
C PRO A 123 11.84 5.34 -20.60
N ALA A 124 11.12 4.43 -21.26
CA ALA A 124 10.44 3.33 -20.56
C ALA A 124 11.44 2.35 -19.91
N GLN A 125 12.56 2.07 -20.57
CA GLN A 125 13.63 1.24 -20.01
C GLN A 125 14.26 1.89 -18.77
N ILE A 126 14.60 3.18 -18.83
CA ILE A 126 15.18 3.91 -17.70
C ILE A 126 14.21 3.92 -16.51
N LEU A 127 12.94 4.25 -16.74
CA LEU A 127 11.91 4.25 -15.70
C LEU A 127 11.70 2.84 -15.12
N GLY A 128 11.72 1.81 -15.97
CA GLY A 128 11.63 0.42 -15.55
C GLY A 128 12.78 0.01 -14.62
N VAL A 129 14.02 0.31 -15.00
CA VAL A 129 15.21 0.00 -14.18
C VAL A 129 15.20 0.79 -12.87
N LEU A 130 14.85 2.07 -12.91
CA LEU A 130 14.70 2.89 -11.69
C LEU A 130 13.63 2.33 -10.75
N LEU A 131 12.51 1.86 -11.31
CA LEU A 131 11.46 1.22 -10.52
C LEU A 131 11.94 -0.08 -9.87
N VAL A 132 12.70 -0.92 -10.60
CA VAL A 132 13.34 -2.12 -10.02
C VAL A 132 14.24 -1.73 -8.85
N ALA A 133 15.12 -0.75 -9.04
CA ALA A 133 16.03 -0.30 -7.99
C ALA A 133 15.27 0.24 -6.77
N ALA A 134 14.18 0.99 -6.98
CA ALA A 134 13.34 1.51 -5.91
C ALA A 134 12.65 0.38 -5.12
N VAL A 135 12.12 -0.63 -5.81
CA VAL A 135 11.49 -1.80 -5.17
C VAL A 135 12.52 -2.58 -4.36
N VAL A 136 13.70 -2.85 -4.90
CA VAL A 136 14.78 -3.56 -4.20
C VAL A 136 15.25 -2.77 -2.97
N ALA A 137 15.46 -1.46 -3.12
CA ALA A 137 15.86 -0.60 -2.01
C ALA A 137 14.79 -0.55 -0.90
N ALA A 138 13.51 -0.49 -1.28
CA ALA A 138 12.40 -0.53 -0.34
C ALA A 138 12.37 -1.86 0.43
N LEU A 139 12.45 -2.99 -0.28
CA LEU A 139 12.50 -4.32 0.34
C LEU A 139 13.69 -4.49 1.27
N TYR A 140 14.88 -4.05 0.84
CA TYR A 140 16.09 -4.09 1.66
C TYR A 140 15.92 -3.29 2.96
N ARG A 141 15.37 -2.08 2.88
CA ARG A 141 15.10 -1.24 4.07
C ARG A 141 14.10 -1.90 5.01
N THR A 142 13.03 -2.48 4.49
CA THR A 142 12.02 -3.18 5.30
C THR A 142 12.61 -4.40 6.01
N LEU A 143 13.42 -5.20 5.31
CA LEU A 143 14.10 -6.36 5.89
C LEU A 143 15.13 -5.95 6.95
N THR A 144 15.87 -4.87 6.71
CA THR A 144 16.86 -4.34 7.66
C THR A 144 16.15 -3.85 8.92
N ALA A 145 15.08 -3.07 8.79
CA ALA A 145 14.29 -2.59 9.92
C ALA A 145 13.67 -3.75 10.73
N ALA A 146 13.18 -4.80 10.05
CA ALA A 146 12.66 -5.99 10.73
C ALA A 146 13.76 -6.74 11.50
N ARG A 147 14.96 -6.85 10.91
CA ARG A 147 16.12 -7.47 11.55
C ARG A 147 16.60 -6.67 12.77
N ASP A 148 16.70 -5.36 12.64
CA ASP A 148 17.15 -4.48 13.73
C ASP A 148 16.17 -4.50 14.90
N GLY A 149 14.86 -4.50 14.63
CA GLY A 149 13.83 -4.66 15.65
C GLY A 149 13.97 -5.98 16.41
N TYR A 150 14.17 -7.10 15.69
CA TYR A 150 14.37 -8.41 16.31
C TYR A 150 15.64 -8.48 17.18
N ASN A 151 16.72 -7.86 16.73
CA ASN A 151 17.99 -7.83 17.46
C ASN A 151 17.97 -6.90 18.67
N SER A 152 17.11 -5.87 18.70
CA SER A 152 17.01 -4.93 19.82
C SER A 152 16.12 -5.41 20.99
N GLU A 153 15.33 -6.47 20.78
CA GLU A 153 14.47 -7.07 21.80
C GLU A 153 15.15 -8.23 22.57
N HIS A 154 16.42 -8.54 22.27
CA HIS A 154 17.28 -9.47 23.02
C HIS A 154 18.45 -8.74 23.68
#